data_AF-A0A3M6KBY2-F1
#
_entry.id   AF-A0A3M6KBY2-F1
#
_cell.length_a   1.000
_cell.length_b   1.000
_cell.length_c   1.000
_cell.angle_alpha   90.00
_cell.angle_beta   90.00
_cell.angle_gamma   90.00
#
_symmetry.space_group_name_H-M   'P 1'
#
loop_
_entity.id
_entity.type
_entity.pdbx_description
1 polymer ?
#
loop_
_entity_poly.entity_id
_entity_poly.type
_entity_poly.pdbx_seq_one_letter_code
_entity_poly.pdbx_strand_id
1 'polypeptide(L)'
;DVMKGKIANMKSSDIIEPLAVKLQIVSASAEAACMILRIDDVIATQKSAGGPPGGGEGGMPPGMGGMPPGMPGMGGMGGMPDMGGMM
;
A
#
# COMPACT_ATOMS: atom_id res chain seq x y z
N ASP A 1 -2.93 -38.85 -26.82
CA ASP A 1 -2.23 -39.84 -25.98
C ASP A 1 -0.77 -39.40 -25.89
N VAL A 2 -0.34 -38.97 -24.70
CA VAL A 2 1.03 -38.46 -24.50
C VAL A 2 2.10 -39.56 -24.66
N MET A 3 1.76 -40.81 -24.35
CA MET A 3 2.69 -41.94 -24.46
C MET A 3 2.88 -42.38 -25.92
N LYS A 4 1.83 -42.23 -26.73
CA LYS A 4 1.84 -42.64 -28.15
C LYS A 4 2.04 -41.50 -29.14
N GLY A 5 1.96 -40.23 -28.70
CA GLY A 5 2.08 -39.05 -29.55
C GLY A 5 0.99 -38.90 -30.62
N LYS A 6 -0.16 -39.56 -30.44
CA LYS A 6 -1.26 -39.61 -31.42
C LYS A 6 -2.59 -39.17 -30.82
N ILE A 7 -3.54 -38.83 -31.68
CA ILE A 7 -4.93 -38.57 -31.29
C ILE A 7 -5.52 -39.85 -30.69
N ALA A 8 -6.21 -39.72 -29.57
CA ALA A 8 -6.90 -40.82 -28.90
C ALA A 8 -8.14 -40.30 -28.15
N ASN A 9 -9.10 -41.18 -27.92
CA ASN A 9 -10.27 -40.89 -27.07
C ASN A 9 -9.90 -41.10 -25.59
N MET A 10 -9.97 -40.04 -24.78
CA MET A 10 -9.57 -40.10 -23.37
C MET A 10 -10.54 -40.93 -22.51
N LYS A 11 -11.85 -40.89 -22.81
CA LYS A 11 -12.86 -41.67 -22.08
C LYS A 11 -12.70 -43.16 -22.33
N SER A 12 -12.51 -43.57 -23.57
CA SER A 12 -12.25 -44.98 -23.91
C SER A 12 -10.90 -45.50 -23.41
N SER A 13 -10.02 -44.60 -22.96
CA SER A 13 -8.72 -44.94 -22.38
C SER A 13 -8.72 -44.86 -20.84
N ASP A 14 -9.88 -44.67 -20.22
CA ASP A 14 -10.07 -44.47 -18.77
C ASP A 14 -9.19 -43.36 -18.15
N ILE A 15 -8.82 -42.36 -18.95
CA ILE A 15 -8.09 -41.18 -18.47
C ILE A 15 -9.13 -40.13 -18.06
N ILE A 16 -9.45 -40.11 -16.76
CA ILE A 16 -10.47 -39.24 -16.18
C ILE A 16 -9.83 -38.33 -15.12
N GLU A 17 -10.22 -37.06 -15.16
CA GLU A 17 -9.81 -36.06 -14.16
C GLU A 17 -11.04 -35.59 -13.36
N PRO A 18 -10.90 -35.28 -12.07
CA PRO A 18 -12.00 -34.76 -11.27
C PRO A 18 -12.50 -33.41 -11.80
N LEU A 19 -13.82 -33.24 -11.87
CA LEU A 19 -14.46 -31.99 -12.32
C LEU A 19 -14.01 -30.79 -11.49
N ALA A 20 -13.92 -30.95 -10.17
CA ALA A 20 -13.51 -29.89 -9.25
C ALA A 20 -12.11 -29.33 -9.59
N VAL A 21 -11.17 -30.21 -9.95
CA VAL A 21 -9.79 -29.81 -10.32
C VAL A 21 -9.80 -29.01 -11.63
N LYS A 22 -10.55 -29.47 -12.65
CA LYS A 22 -10.69 -28.75 -13.93
C LYS A 22 -11.28 -27.35 -13.73
N LEU A 23 -12.34 -27.23 -12.93
CA LEU A 23 -13.01 -25.95 -12.66
C LEU A 23 -12.07 -24.97 -11.94
N GLN A 24 -11.39 -25.44 -10.89
CA GLN A 24 -10.46 -24.62 -10.13
C GLN A 24 -9.29 -24.12 -10.98
N ILE A 25 -8.69 -24.98 -11.81
CA ILE A 25 -7.56 -24.60 -12.66
C ILE A 25 -7.96 -23.53 -13.67
N VAL A 26 -9.13 -23.65 -14.30
CA VAL A 26 -9.61 -22.64 -15.26
C VAL A 26 -9.83 -21.28 -14.55
N SER A 27 -10.48 -21.27 -13.39
CA SER A 27 -10.69 -20.05 -12.60
C SER A 27 -9.36 -19.41 -12.18
N ALA A 28 -8.46 -20.20 -11.58
CA ALA A 28 -7.17 -19.70 -11.11
C ALA A 28 -6.27 -19.20 -12.26
N SER A 29 -6.31 -19.86 -13.42
CA SER A 29 -5.57 -19.41 -14.60
C SER A 29 -6.10 -18.08 -15.11
N ALA A 30 -7.43 -17.89 -15.13
CA ALA A 30 -8.04 -16.64 -15.54
C ALA A 30 -7.70 -15.50 -14.57
N GLU A 31 -7.76 -15.73 -13.26
CA GLU A 31 -7.35 -14.74 -12.25
C GLU A 31 -5.87 -14.36 -12.39
N ALA A 32 -4.99 -15.35 -12.54
CA ALA A 32 -3.56 -15.11 -12.75
C ALA A 32 -3.29 -14.30 -14.04
N ALA A 33 -3.94 -14.65 -15.14
CA ALA A 33 -3.84 -13.91 -16.40
C ALA A 33 -4.36 -12.47 -16.23
N CYS A 34 -5.48 -12.28 -15.53
CA CYS A 34 -6.02 -10.95 -15.24
C CYS A 34 -5.04 -10.13 -14.39
N MET A 35 -4.41 -10.73 -13.37
CA MET A 35 -3.39 -10.04 -12.58
C MET A 35 -2.23 -9.56 -13.45
N ILE A 36 -1.71 -10.40 -14.36
CA ILE A 36 -0.62 -10.04 -15.28
C ILE A 36 -1.04 -8.89 -16.20
N LEU A 37 -2.23 -8.96 -16.78
CA LEU A 37 -2.74 -7.91 -17.67
C LEU A 37 -3.04 -6.59 -16.94
N ARG A 38 -3.25 -6.63 -15.62
CA ARG A 38 -3.54 -5.46 -14.77
C ARG A 38 -2.30 -4.82 -14.16
N ILE A 39 -1.09 -5.32 -14.43
CA ILE A 39 0.14 -4.76 -13.85
C ILE A 39 0.33 -3.27 -14.20
N ASP A 40 -0.20 -2.82 -15.35
CA ASP A 40 -0.21 -1.41 -15.71
C ASP A 40 -1.01 -0.54 -14.70
N ASP A 41 -2.08 -1.07 -14.09
CA ASP A 41 -2.90 -0.40 -13.07
C ASP A 41 -2.21 -0.36 -11.69
N VAL A 42 -1.44 -1.40 -11.33
CA VAL A 42 -0.75 -1.50 -10.03
C VAL A 42 0.42 -0.51 -9.92
N ILE A 43 1.21 -0.33 -10.99
CA ILE A 43 2.38 0.56 -10.99
C ILE A 43 1.98 2.04 -10.90
N ALA A 44 0.85 2.45 -11.47
CA ALA A 44 0.36 3.83 -11.43
C ALA A 44 -0.02 4.33 -10.01
N THR A 45 -0.30 3.42 -9.07
CA THR A 45 -0.56 3.76 -7.65
C THR A 45 0.71 3.91 -6.81
N GLN A 46 1.87 3.49 -7.34
CA GLN A 46 3.18 3.66 -6.71
C GLN A 46 3.84 4.97 -7.17
N LYS A 47 3.09 6.07 -7.31
CA LYS A 47 3.73 7.39 -7.21
C LYS A 47 4.07 7.57 -5.73
N SER A 48 5.36 7.56 -5.43
CA SER A 48 5.93 8.03 -4.16
C SER A 48 5.13 9.23 -3.69
N ALA A 49 4.73 9.21 -2.42
CA ALA A 49 4.13 10.33 -1.73
C ALA A 49 4.77 11.62 -2.22
N GLY A 50 4.03 12.37 -3.04
CA GLY A 50 4.43 13.70 -3.42
C GLY A 50 4.67 14.43 -2.12
N GLY A 51 5.90 14.93 -1.93
CA GLY A 51 6.12 15.97 -0.93
C GLY A 51 5.05 17.05 -1.15
N PRO A 52 4.44 17.59 -0.09
CA PRO A 52 3.20 18.37 -0.20
C PRO A 52 3.27 19.41 -1.31
N PRO A 53 2.36 19.39 -2.29
CA PRO A 53 2.18 20.50 -3.21
C PRO A 53 1.47 21.62 -2.44
N GLY A 54 2.24 22.59 -1.95
CA GLY A 54 1.66 23.76 -1.29
C GLY A 54 2.44 24.24 -0.08
N GLY A 55 3.64 24.78 -0.31
CA GLY A 55 4.15 25.85 0.54
C GLY A 55 3.44 27.14 0.16
N GLY A 56 2.16 27.25 0.52
CA GLY A 56 1.34 28.41 0.25
C GLY A 56 0.35 28.61 1.38
N GLU A 57 0.67 29.57 2.26
CA GLU A 57 -0.22 30.64 2.73
C GLU A 57 0.26 31.19 4.08
N GLY A 58 0.23 32.52 4.21
CA GLY A 58 0.30 33.20 5.50
C GLY A 58 1.59 33.97 5.73
N GLY A 59 1.60 35.21 5.29
CA GLY A 59 2.76 36.09 5.35
C GLY A 59 3.18 36.53 6.76
N MET A 60 4.41 37.00 6.83
CA MET A 60 4.82 38.01 7.79
C MET A 60 5.85 38.92 7.08
N PRO A 61 5.58 40.23 6.90
CA PRO A 61 6.48 41.14 6.22
C PRO A 61 7.74 41.46 7.06
N PRO A 62 8.84 41.89 6.42
CA PRO A 62 10.07 42.27 7.11
C PRO A 62 9.89 43.63 7.79
N GLY A 63 9.78 43.65 9.13
CA GLY A 63 9.88 44.89 9.90
C GLY A 63 8.98 44.98 11.13
N MET A 64 9.51 44.56 12.28
CA MET A 64 9.15 45.03 13.63
C MET A 64 10.36 44.67 14.50
N GLY A 65 11.24 45.59 14.90
CA GLY A 65 10.93 46.88 15.51
C GLY A 65 10.80 46.72 17.03
N GLY A 66 11.92 46.47 17.71
CA GLY A 66 12.15 46.78 19.12
C GLY A 66 11.63 45.82 20.19
N MET A 67 12.55 45.08 20.84
CA MET A 67 12.69 45.00 22.32
C MET A 67 14.01 44.25 22.66
N PRO A 68 14.65 44.44 23.84
CA PRO A 68 16.09 44.65 24.01
C PRO A 68 16.83 43.38 24.48
N PRO A 69 18.18 43.40 24.54
CA PRO A 69 18.95 42.29 25.06
C PRO A 69 18.95 42.34 26.60
N GLY A 70 18.34 41.35 27.25
CA GLY A 70 18.49 41.17 28.68
C GLY A 70 17.38 40.35 29.31
N MET A 71 17.67 39.10 29.65
CA MET A 71 17.59 38.59 31.02
C MET A 71 18.05 37.11 31.03
N PRO A 72 19.21 36.80 31.62
CA PRO A 72 19.56 35.44 32.01
C PRO A 72 18.79 35.07 33.28
N GLY A 73 18.02 33.99 33.23
CA GLY A 73 17.14 33.62 34.35
C GLY A 73 16.65 32.18 34.25
N MET A 74 17.59 31.24 34.31
CA MET A 74 17.30 29.83 34.61
C MET A 74 16.92 29.74 36.09
N GLY A 75 15.63 29.53 36.36
CA GLY A 75 15.12 29.32 37.72
C GLY A 75 13.63 29.01 37.69
N GLY A 76 13.26 27.76 37.95
CA GLY A 76 11.85 27.38 38.04
C GLY A 76 11.58 25.90 37.85
N MET A 77 12.26 25.06 38.61
CA MET A 77 11.82 23.70 38.90
C MET A 77 10.47 23.76 39.63
N GLY A 78 9.42 23.18 39.06
CA GLY A 78 8.14 23.03 39.75
C GLY A 78 7.04 22.41 38.90
N GLY A 79 6.70 21.14 39.19
CA GLY A 79 5.41 20.56 38.82
C GLY A 79 5.46 19.42 37.79
N MET A 80 5.81 18.23 38.25
CA MET A 80 5.41 16.95 37.65
C MET A 80 4.44 16.30 38.67
N PRO A 81 3.55 15.37 38.32
CA PRO A 81 2.71 15.15 37.14
C PRO A 81 1.21 15.22 37.52
N ASP A 82 0.29 15.37 36.54
CA ASP A 82 -1.12 15.02 36.78
C ASP A 82 -1.52 13.85 35.86
N MET A 83 -1.29 12.65 36.38
CA MET A 83 -1.79 11.39 35.86
C MET A 83 -3.17 11.19 36.51
N GLY A 84 -4.22 11.67 35.85
CA GLY A 84 -5.55 11.73 36.49
C GLY A 84 -6.71 11.93 35.53
N GLY A 85 -7.07 10.89 34.78
CA GLY A 85 -8.40 10.72 34.19
C GLY A 85 -8.37 10.36 32.71
N MET A 86 -9.30 9.59 32.16
CA MET A 86 -10.51 8.96 32.69
C MET A 86 -11.02 8.10 31.52
N MET A 87 -11.42 6.87 31.83
CA MET A 87 -12.34 5.99 31.06
C MET A 87 -11.83 5.40 29.74
#